data_AF-A0A8D2GZE6-F1
#
_entry.id   AF-A0A8D2GZE6-F1
#
_cell.length_a   1.000
_cell.length_b   1.000
_cell.length_c   1.000
_cell.angle_alpha   90.00
_cell.angle_beta   90.00
_cell.angle_gamma   90.00
#
_symmetry.space_group_name_H-M   'P 1'
#
loop_
_entity.id
_entity.type
_entity.pdbx_description
1 polymer ?
#
loop_
_entity_poly.entity_id
_entity_poly.type
_entity_poly.pdbx_seq_one_letter_code
_entity_poly.pdbx_strand_id
1 'polypeptide(L)'
;MVMRSSLQGFFFFMFPMAGSRCDIQMTQSPSSLSASQEDRVTITCRASEDISNFLHWHQQKLDKGLIYLVSNRYPGVPHRFSGSGSETDFTLRINIVQAEDAGVYYCVQSTHVPPTVVQP
;
A
#
# COMPACT_ATOMS: atom_id res chain seq x y z
N MET A 1 42.78 52.52 -21.76
CA MET A 1 41.36 52.37 -21.40
C MET A 1 41.04 50.89 -21.41
N VAL A 2 40.47 50.42 -20.31
CA VAL A 2 40.10 49.03 -20.04
C VAL A 2 38.90 48.63 -20.88
N MET A 3 38.88 47.41 -21.42
CA MET A 3 37.73 46.52 -21.32
C MET A 3 38.24 45.08 -21.52
N ARG A 4 38.47 44.37 -20.43
CA ARG A 4 38.78 42.94 -20.47
C ARG A 4 37.53 42.20 -20.94
N SER A 5 37.73 41.31 -21.91
CA SER A 5 36.77 40.31 -22.38
C SER A 5 36.22 39.49 -21.22
N SER A 6 34.89 39.36 -21.15
CA SER A 6 34.22 38.24 -20.50
C SER A 6 32.78 38.16 -21.02
N LEU A 7 32.55 37.34 -22.04
CA LEU A 7 31.20 36.92 -22.41
C LEU A 7 30.77 35.85 -21.40
N GLN A 8 30.05 36.23 -20.35
CA GLN A 8 29.31 35.26 -19.53
C GLN A 8 28.09 34.81 -20.33
N GLY A 9 28.24 33.69 -21.04
CA GLY A 9 27.10 32.97 -21.57
C GLY A 9 26.27 32.43 -20.41
N PHE A 10 25.06 32.97 -20.21
CA PHE A 10 24.06 32.37 -19.34
C PHE A 10 23.47 31.15 -20.07
N PHE A 11 24.11 29.98 -19.90
CA PHE A 11 23.45 28.72 -20.19
C PHE A 11 22.42 28.46 -19.09
N PHE A 12 21.17 28.82 -19.34
CA PHE A 12 20.06 28.34 -18.52
C PHE A 12 19.90 26.85 -18.86
N PHE A 13 20.61 25.99 -18.14
CA PHE A 13 20.25 24.57 -18.10
C PHE A 13 18.84 24.53 -17.52
N MET A 14 17.83 24.42 -18.39
CA MET A 14 16.56 23.83 -18.03
C MET A 14 16.90 22.40 -17.63
N PHE A 15 17.32 22.20 -16.38
CA PHE A 15 17.28 20.88 -15.78
C PHE A 15 15.84 20.44 -15.95
N PRO A 16 15.55 19.33 -16.68
CA PRO A 16 14.26 18.73 -16.53
C PRO A 16 14.17 18.42 -15.04
N MET A 17 13.32 19.15 -14.32
CA MET A 17 12.85 18.70 -13.02
C MET A 17 12.15 17.39 -13.36
N ALA A 18 12.89 16.28 -13.31
CA ALA A 18 12.30 14.97 -13.28
C ALA A 18 11.42 15.02 -12.03
N GLY A 19 10.12 15.22 -12.24
CA GLY A 19 9.19 15.27 -11.13
C GLY A 19 9.37 13.99 -10.34
N SER A 20 9.83 14.11 -9.10
CA SER A 20 9.84 12.99 -8.17
C SER A 20 8.40 12.48 -8.11
N ARG A 21 8.15 11.29 -8.65
CA ARG A 21 6.87 10.61 -8.43
C ARG A 21 6.84 10.26 -6.94
N CYS A 22 6.02 10.99 -6.18
CA CYS A 22 5.77 10.72 -4.77
C CYS A 22 4.76 9.57 -4.69
N ASP A 23 5.21 8.36 -5.04
CA ASP A 23 4.39 7.17 -5.00
C ASP A 23 4.47 6.60 -3.58
N ILE A 24 3.31 6.47 -2.91
CA ILE A 24 3.24 5.85 -1.58
C ILE A 24 3.56 4.36 -1.72
N GLN A 25 4.61 3.93 -1.03
CA GLN A 25 5.04 2.54 -1.02
C GLN A 25 4.29 1.75 0.05
N MET A 26 3.70 0.63 -0.36
CA MET A 26 3.03 -0.31 0.54
C MET A 26 3.94 -1.52 0.80
N THR A 27 4.21 -1.81 2.07
CA THR A 27 5.02 -2.97 2.50
C THR A 27 4.19 -3.90 3.37
N GLN A 28 4.16 -5.19 3.06
CA GLN A 28 3.34 -6.17 3.78
C GLN A 28 4.17 -7.24 4.49
N SER A 29 3.65 -7.76 5.60
CA SER A 29 4.26 -8.86 6.34
C SER A 29 3.21 -9.80 6.94
N PRO A 30 3.48 -11.12 7.00
CA PRO A 30 4.59 -11.81 6.34
C PRO A 30 4.37 -11.90 4.81
N SER A 31 5.45 -12.09 4.04
CA SER A 31 5.36 -12.29 2.58
C SER A 31 4.72 -13.62 2.20
N SER A 32 4.87 -14.63 3.06
CA SER A 32 4.21 -15.94 2.94
C SER A 32 4.00 -16.52 4.33
N LEU A 33 2.89 -17.23 4.52
CA LEU A 33 2.61 -17.96 5.76
C LEU A 33 1.87 -19.26 5.44
N SER A 34 2.07 -20.27 6.28
CA SER A 34 1.28 -21.50 6.27
C SER A 34 0.40 -21.51 7.51
N ALA A 35 -0.89 -21.76 7.33
CA ALA A 35 -1.88 -21.82 8.40
C ALA A 35 -2.81 -23.02 8.17
N SER A 36 -3.24 -23.63 9.27
CA SER A 36 -4.23 -24.70 9.30
C SER A 36 -5.64 -24.13 9.46
N GLN A 37 -6.66 -24.96 9.23
CA GLN A 37 -8.03 -24.59 9.55
C GLN A 37 -8.16 -24.28 11.05
N GLU A 38 -8.99 -23.31 11.41
CA GLU A 38 -9.15 -22.77 12.78
C GLU A 38 -7.97 -21.94 13.30
N ASP A 39 -6.88 -21.81 12.56
CA ASP A 39 -5.80 -20.91 12.95
C ASP A 39 -6.25 -19.45 12.87
N ARG A 40 -5.54 -18.62 13.64
CA ARG A 40 -5.67 -17.17 13.57
C ARG A 40 -4.51 -16.56 12.82
N VAL A 41 -4.80 -15.87 11.73
CA VAL A 41 -3.79 -15.19 10.90
C VAL A 41 -3.87 -13.68 11.09
N THR A 42 -2.71 -13.03 11.07
CA THR A 42 -2.60 -11.56 11.06
C THR A 42 -1.59 -11.17 10.00
N ILE A 43 -2.01 -10.29 9.09
CA ILE A 43 -1.21 -9.72 8.03
C ILE A 43 -1.10 -8.22 8.32
N THR A 44 0.09 -7.67 8.24
CA THR A 44 0.34 -6.24 8.42
C THR A 44 0.64 -5.58 7.09
N CYS A 45 0.34 -4.30 7.02
CA CYS A 45 0.63 -3.44 5.90
C CYS A 45 1.09 -2.09 6.42
N ARG A 46 2.24 -1.62 5.94
CA ARG A 46 2.82 -0.32 6.28
C ARG A 46 2.90 0.55 5.02
N ALA A 47 2.33 1.74 5.10
CA ALA A 47 2.51 2.80 4.12
C ALA A 47 3.79 3.61 4.44
N SER A 48 4.47 4.11 3.42
CA SER A 48 5.62 5.01 3.59
C SER A 48 5.24 6.41 4.10
N GLU A 49 3.97 6.78 3.98
CA GLU A 49 3.41 8.08 4.34
C GLU A 49 2.04 7.89 5.01
N ASP A 50 1.56 8.92 5.72
CA ASP A 50 0.24 8.92 6.35
C ASP A 50 -0.86 8.87 5.28
N ILE A 51 -1.66 7.81 5.30
CA ILE A 51 -2.82 7.62 4.42
C ILE A 51 -4.15 7.71 5.16
N SER A 52 -4.13 8.26 6.38
CA SER A 52 -5.25 8.36 7.30
C SER A 52 -5.93 7.00 7.50
N ASN A 53 -7.13 6.83 6.93
CA ASN A 53 -7.89 5.59 6.91
C ASN A 53 -8.22 5.10 5.48
N PHE A 54 -7.55 5.61 4.46
CA PHE A 54 -7.84 5.30 3.05
C PHE A 54 -7.16 4.00 2.58
N LEU A 55 -7.25 2.94 3.39
CA LEU A 55 -6.69 1.63 3.12
C LEU A 55 -7.79 0.59 2.86
N HIS A 56 -7.53 -0.27 1.89
CA HIS A 56 -8.37 -1.40 1.49
C HIS A 56 -7.57 -2.71 1.52
N TRP A 57 -8.24 -3.81 1.85
CA TRP A 57 -7.70 -5.17 1.79
C TRP A 57 -8.45 -5.99 0.74
N HIS A 58 -7.71 -6.69 -0.10
CA HIS A 58 -8.24 -7.54 -1.17
C HIS A 58 -7.64 -8.94 -1.13
N GLN A 59 -8.39 -9.91 -1.64
CA GLN A 59 -7.93 -11.28 -1.91
C GLN A 59 -7.88 -11.51 -3.41
N GLN A 60 -6.69 -11.79 -3.95
CA GLN A 60 -6.46 -11.90 -5.40
C GLN A 60 -7.19 -13.09 -6.02
N LYS A 61 -7.21 -14.24 -5.33
CA LYS A 61 -7.80 -15.49 -5.85
C LYS A 61 -9.28 -15.35 -6.24
N LEU A 62 -10.01 -14.48 -5.54
CA LEU A 62 -11.44 -14.26 -5.74
C LEU A 62 -11.75 -12.89 -6.36
N ASP A 63 -10.72 -12.11 -6.71
CA ASP A 63 -10.82 -10.70 -7.10
C ASP A 63 -11.78 -9.90 -6.21
N LYS A 64 -11.67 -10.13 -4.89
CA LYS A 64 -12.67 -9.73 -3.90
C LYS A 64 -12.10 -8.73 -2.91
N GLY A 65 -12.83 -7.64 -2.68
CA GLY A 65 -12.61 -6.75 -1.55
C GLY A 65 -13.02 -7.41 -0.23
N LEU A 66 -12.18 -7.29 0.78
CA LEU A 66 -12.42 -7.81 2.13
C LEU A 66 -12.80 -6.69 3.09
N ILE A 67 -11.94 -5.69 3.17
CA ILE A 67 -12.07 -4.56 4.09
C ILE A 67 -11.84 -3.26 3.30
N TYR A 68 -12.64 -2.23 3.55
CA TYR A 68 -12.47 -0.88 3.05
C TYR A 68 -12.47 0.12 4.21
N LEU A 69 -11.82 1.26 4.00
CA LEU A 69 -11.64 2.30 5.01
C LEU A 69 -11.18 1.71 6.35
N VAL A 70 -10.14 0.88 6.29
CA VAL A 70 -9.48 0.19 7.42
C VAL A 70 -10.28 -0.89 8.13
N SER A 71 -11.57 -0.70 8.42
CA SER A 71 -12.32 -1.58 9.32
C SER A 71 -13.69 -2.02 8.81
N ASN A 72 -14.19 -1.42 7.73
CA ASN A 72 -15.50 -1.78 7.19
C ASN A 72 -15.40 -3.00 6.28
N ARG A 73 -16.26 -3.99 6.48
CA ARG A 73 -16.32 -5.19 5.63
C ARG A 73 -17.15 -4.93 4.38
N TYR A 74 -16.68 -5.38 3.22
CA TYR A 74 -17.51 -5.43 2.02
C TYR A 74 -18.70 -6.40 2.21
N PRO A 75 -19.83 -6.18 1.51
CA PRO A 75 -20.97 -7.10 1.55
C PRO A 75 -20.57 -8.55 1.22
N GLY A 76 -21.08 -9.52 1.98
CA GLY A 76 -20.78 -10.94 1.79
C GLY A 76 -19.38 -11.38 2.28
N VAL A 77 -18.60 -10.49 2.90
CA VAL A 77 -17.36 -10.87 3.60
C VAL A 77 -17.70 -11.47 4.97
N PRO A 78 -17.24 -12.70 5.28
CA PRO A 78 -17.48 -13.31 6.58
C PRO A 78 -16.97 -12.48 7.76
N HIS A 79 -17.67 -12.55 8.90
CA HIS A 79 -17.34 -11.74 10.08
C HIS A 79 -15.96 -12.05 10.69
N ARG A 80 -15.39 -13.22 10.37
CA ARG A 80 -14.06 -13.68 10.78
C ARG A 80 -12.92 -12.84 10.21
N PHE A 81 -13.17 -12.06 9.15
CA PHE A 81 -12.24 -11.02 8.69
C PHE A 81 -12.47 -9.71 9.44
N SER A 82 -11.38 -9.06 9.84
CA SER A 82 -11.41 -7.73 10.46
C SER A 82 -10.16 -6.96 10.08
N GLY A 83 -10.30 -5.66 9.81
CA GLY A 83 -9.15 -4.77 9.66
C GLY A 83 -9.08 -3.73 10.79
N SER A 84 -7.87 -3.25 11.05
CA SER A 84 -7.58 -2.17 12.00
C SER A 84 -6.32 -1.41 11.60
N GLY A 85 -6.08 -0.25 12.21
CA GLY A 85 -4.90 0.58 11.95
C GLY A 85 -5.27 2.04 11.74
N SER A 86 -4.25 2.86 11.51
CA SER A 86 -4.38 4.27 11.18
C SER A 86 -3.03 4.80 10.70
N GLU A 87 -3.06 5.94 10.02
CA GLU A 87 -1.88 6.68 9.58
C GLU A 87 -1.00 5.85 8.64
N THR A 88 -0.01 5.15 9.17
CA THR A 88 0.97 4.36 8.42
C THR A 88 0.85 2.86 8.61
N ASP A 89 0.25 2.38 9.70
CA ASP A 89 0.31 0.96 10.10
C ASP A 89 -1.08 0.34 10.19
N PHE A 90 -1.26 -0.75 9.45
CA PHE A 90 -2.54 -1.41 9.25
C PHE A 90 -2.42 -2.91 9.41
N THR A 91 -3.51 -3.56 9.83
CA THR A 91 -3.58 -5.00 9.99
C THR A 91 -4.87 -5.56 9.41
N LEU A 92 -4.77 -6.73 8.79
CA LEU A 92 -5.87 -7.63 8.48
C LEU A 92 -5.75 -8.85 9.36
N ARG A 93 -6.86 -9.24 9.98
CA ARG A 93 -6.94 -10.39 10.84
C ARG A 93 -8.03 -11.34 10.38
N ILE A 94 -7.67 -12.63 10.33
CA ILE A 94 -8.57 -13.74 10.03
C ILE A 94 -8.63 -14.56 11.32
N ASN A 95 -9.76 -14.51 12.03
CA ASN A 95 -9.88 -15.13 13.36
C ASN A 95 -9.95 -16.66 13.30
N ILE A 96 -10.58 -17.19 12.25
CA ILE A 96 -10.78 -18.63 12.03
C ILE A 96 -10.49 -18.87 10.56
N VAL A 97 -9.34 -19.43 10.24
CA VAL A 97 -8.97 -19.77 8.85
C VAL A 97 -9.82 -20.94 8.36
N GLN A 98 -10.29 -20.83 7.12
CA GLN A 98 -11.02 -21.88 6.41
C GLN A 98 -10.28 -22.24 5.10
N ALA A 99 -10.61 -23.39 4.49
CA ALA A 99 -9.90 -23.88 3.31
C ALA A 99 -9.97 -22.91 2.11
N GLU A 100 -11.08 -22.17 1.98
CA GLU A 100 -11.30 -21.14 0.97
C GLU A 100 -10.42 -19.89 1.16
N ASP A 101 -9.82 -19.69 2.33
CA ASP A 101 -8.97 -18.53 2.63
C ASP A 101 -7.59 -18.63 2.02
N ALA A 102 -7.19 -19.81 1.53
CA ALA A 102 -5.91 -19.99 0.86
C ALA A 102 -5.83 -19.12 -0.41
N GLY A 103 -4.98 -18.09 -0.39
CA GLY A 103 -4.77 -17.17 -1.50
C GLY A 103 -3.80 -16.04 -1.15
N VAL A 104 -3.61 -15.14 -2.13
CA VAL A 104 -2.77 -13.93 -1.97
C VAL A 104 -3.63 -12.78 -1.47
N TYR A 105 -3.14 -12.07 -0.46
CA TYR A 105 -3.78 -10.92 0.16
C TYR A 105 -2.92 -9.69 -0.04
N TYR A 106 -3.53 -8.58 -0.47
CA TYR A 106 -2.82 -7.34 -0.68
C TYR A 106 -3.57 -6.14 -0.12
N CYS A 107 -2.82 -5.17 0.38
CA CYS A 107 -3.35 -3.88 0.82
C CYS A 107 -3.14 -2.82 -0.26
N VAL A 108 -4.09 -1.90 -0.37
CA VAL A 108 -4.04 -0.80 -1.33
C VAL A 108 -4.45 0.49 -0.63
N GLN A 109 -3.71 1.57 -0.86
CA GLN A 109 -4.09 2.92 -0.43
C GLN A 109 -4.84 3.65 -1.54
N SER A 110 -5.69 4.61 -1.17
CA SER A 110 -6.46 5.43 -2.12
C SER A 110 -6.31 6.95 -1.91
N THR A 111 -5.29 7.40 -1.18
CA THR A 111 -4.93 8.82 -1.02
C THR A 111 -4.21 9.39 -2.24
N HIS A 112 -3.27 8.64 -2.83
CA HIS A 112 -2.45 9.11 -3.95
C HIS A 112 -2.41 8.07 -5.09
N VAL A 113 -2.32 8.54 -6.34
CA VAL A 113 -2.21 7.68 -7.53
C VAL A 113 -0.87 7.91 -8.24
N PRO A 114 -0.21 6.83 -8.72
CA PRO A 114 -0.59 5.42 -8.65
C PRO A 114 -0.22 4.75 -7.31
N PRO A 115 -1.04 3.81 -6.79
CA PRO A 115 -0.65 2.98 -5.67
C PRO A 115 0.45 1.98 -6.08
N THR A 116 1.62 2.01 -5.44
CA THR A 116 2.64 0.97 -5.66
C THR A 116 2.46 -0.13 -4.63
N VAL A 117 1.83 -1.23 -5.06
CA VAL A 117 1.82 -2.49 -4.30
C VAL A 117 3.12 -3.21 -4.61
N VAL A 118 4.04 -3.29 -3.65
CA VAL A 118 5.20 -4.17 -3.77
C VAL A 118 4.75 -5.58 -3.40
N GLN A 119 4.35 -6.37 -4.41
CA GLN A 119 4.16 -7.81 -4.20
C GLN A 119 5.56 -8.47 -4.08
N PRO A 120 5.79 -9.33 -3.09
CA PRO A 120 6.99 -10.17 -3.02
C PRO A 120 7.00 -11.24 -4.11
#